data_AF-A0A645DXS3-F1
#
_entry.id   AF-A0A645DXS3-F1
#
_cell.length_a   1.000
_cell.length_b   1.000
_cell.length_c   1.000
_cell.angle_alpha   90.00
_cell.angle_beta   90.00
_cell.angle_gamma   90.00
#
_symmetry.space_group_name_H-M   'P 1'
#
loop_
_entity.id
_entity.type
_entity.pdbx_description
1 polymer ?
#
loop_
_entity_poly.entity_id
_entity_poly.type
_entity_poly.pdbx_seq_one_letter_code
_entity_poly.pdbx_strand_id
1 'polypeptide(L)'
;MGTDFPVEEISPFKTFLAAVARKDARNFPANGFQKENALTREQAIRGMTIWAAKAAFQENEIGSLEVGKSADFIILNQDLMTIPETEILNTKVLEAFSNGKKVY
;
A
#
# COMPACT_ATOMS: atom_id res chain seq x y z
N MET A 1 0.31 -5.55 -7.35
CA MET A 1 -1.10 -5.31 -7.01
C MET A 1 -1.56 -4.08 -7.78
N GLY A 2 -2.76 -4.13 -8.35
CA GLY A 2 -3.39 -2.99 -9.02
C GLY A 2 -4.71 -2.67 -8.34
N THR A 3 -5.18 -1.43 -8.48
CA THR A 3 -6.47 -0.99 -7.94
C THR A 3 -7.63 -1.34 -8.86
N ASP A 4 -7.41 -1.43 -10.17
CA ASP A 4 -8.47 -1.45 -11.20
C ASP A 4 -9.31 -0.16 -11.22
N PHE A 5 -8.69 0.98 -10.87
CA PHE A 5 -9.31 2.29 -11.05
C PHE A 5 -9.62 2.54 -12.55
N PRO A 6 -10.83 3.00 -12.92
CA PRO A 6 -11.84 3.63 -12.05
C PRO A 6 -12.95 2.71 -11.52
N VAL A 7 -12.87 1.39 -11.72
CA VAL A 7 -13.88 0.45 -11.18
C VAL A 7 -13.87 0.49 -9.65
N GLU A 8 -12.67 0.54 -9.06
CA GLU A 8 -12.44 0.76 -7.63
C GLU A 8 -11.95 2.18 -7.34
N GLU A 9 -11.98 2.56 -6.07
CA GLU A 9 -11.42 3.84 -5.62
C GLU A 9 -9.89 3.88 -5.67
N ILE A 10 -9.33 5.06 -5.96
CA ILE A 10 -7.87 5.26 -6.14
C ILE A 10 -7.05 5.12 -4.84
N SER A 11 -7.69 5.07 -3.67
CA SER A 11 -6.98 5.10 -2.39
C SER A 11 -6.12 3.84 -2.17
N PRO A 12 -4.79 3.95 -2.06
CA PRO A 12 -3.93 2.79 -1.81
C PRO A 12 -4.21 2.13 -0.45
N PHE A 13 -4.68 2.89 0.54
CA PHE A 13 -5.02 2.35 1.85
C PHE A 13 -6.25 1.45 1.83
N LYS A 14 -7.21 1.70 0.90
CA LYS A 14 -8.35 0.80 0.68
C LYS A 14 -7.87 -0.53 0.09
N THR A 15 -6.97 -0.49 -0.89
CA THR A 15 -6.35 -1.70 -1.45
C THR A 15 -5.55 -2.47 -0.41
N PHE A 16 -4.79 -1.76 0.44
CA PHE A 16 -4.06 -2.38 1.54
C PHE A 16 -5.00 -3.05 2.54
N LEU A 17 -6.07 -2.38 2.97
CA LEU A 17 -7.11 -2.96 3.83
C LEU A 17 -7.72 -4.21 3.19
N ALA A 18 -8.13 -4.14 1.92
CA ALA A 18 -8.72 -5.27 1.22
C ALA A 18 -7.77 -6.47 1.14
N ALA A 19 -6.46 -6.24 0.97
CA ALA A 19 -5.46 -7.30 0.90
C ALA A 19 -5.22 -7.99 2.25
N VAL A 20 -5.10 -7.22 3.33
CA VAL A 20 -4.72 -7.73 4.66
C VAL A 20 -5.94 -8.09 5.50
N ALA A 21 -6.97 -7.24 5.51
CA ALA A 21 -8.18 -7.42 6.28
C ALA A 21 -9.18 -8.36 5.58
N ARG A 22 -9.15 -8.39 4.24
CA ARG A 22 -10.15 -9.03 3.37
C ARG A 22 -11.54 -8.43 3.55
N LYS A 23 -11.59 -7.11 3.75
CA LYS A 23 -12.80 -6.32 4.01
C LYS A 23 -12.87 -5.11 3.09
N ASP A 24 -14.08 -4.63 2.84
CA ASP A 24 -14.32 -3.35 2.17
C ASP A 24 -14.16 -2.16 3.13
N ALA A 25 -14.33 -0.94 2.61
CA ALA A 25 -14.19 0.28 3.39
C ALA A 25 -15.28 0.47 4.47
N ARG A 26 -16.35 -0.36 4.44
CA ARG A 26 -17.41 -0.40 5.46
C ARG A 26 -17.19 -1.53 6.46
N ASN A 27 -15.99 -2.12 6.47
CA ASN A 27 -15.60 -3.22 7.36
C ASN A 27 -16.42 -4.52 7.12
N PHE A 28 -16.94 -4.70 5.90
CA PHE A 28 -17.71 -5.89 5.50
C PHE A 28 -16.87 -6.83 4.61
N PRO A 29 -16.98 -8.16 4.77
CA PRO A 29 -17.70 -8.86 5.83
C PRO A 29 -16.96 -8.76 7.18
N ALA A 30 -17.68 -8.87 8.30
CA ALA A 30 -17.13 -8.61 9.64
C ALA A 30 -15.86 -9.44 9.96
N ASN A 31 -15.80 -10.68 9.46
CA ASN A 31 -14.69 -11.62 9.68
C ASN A 31 -13.67 -11.64 8.52
N GLY A 32 -13.87 -10.82 7.48
CA GLY A 32 -13.08 -10.88 6.25
C GLY A 32 -13.49 -12.02 5.31
N PHE A 33 -13.28 -11.83 4.01
CA PHE A 33 -13.59 -12.80 2.97
C PHE A 33 -12.40 -13.73 2.69
N GLN A 34 -12.54 -15.03 2.96
CA GLN A 34 -11.46 -16.02 2.84
C GLN A 34 -10.18 -15.54 3.53
N LYS A 35 -10.28 -15.28 4.83
CA LYS A 35 -9.22 -14.66 5.63
C LYS A 35 -7.94 -15.51 5.68
N GLU A 36 -8.06 -16.81 5.51
CA GLU A 36 -6.96 -17.78 5.35
C GLU A 36 -6.06 -17.48 4.14
N ASN A 37 -6.57 -16.78 3.12
CA ASN A 37 -5.82 -16.34 1.94
C ASN A 37 -5.36 -14.87 2.03
N ALA A 38 -5.52 -14.24 3.20
CA ALA A 38 -5.08 -12.85 3.39
C ALA A 38 -3.56 -12.73 3.24
N LEU A 39 -3.13 -11.63 2.63
CA LEU A 39 -1.72 -11.29 2.59
C LEU A 39 -1.28 -10.80 3.96
N THR A 40 -0.04 -11.12 4.34
CA THR A 40 0.60 -10.40 5.44
C THR A 40 0.78 -8.94 5.05
N ARG A 41 0.93 -8.06 6.04
CA ARG A 41 1.18 -6.63 5.80
C ARG A 41 2.42 -6.41 4.96
N GLU A 42 3.48 -7.18 5.22
CA GLU A 42 4.71 -7.13 4.43
C GLU A 42 4.47 -7.55 2.98
N GLN A 43 3.75 -8.64 2.74
CA GLN A 43 3.40 -9.09 1.39
C GLN A 43 2.57 -8.04 0.65
N ALA A 44 1.62 -7.39 1.34
CA ALA A 44 0.82 -6.32 0.76
C ALA A 44 1.68 -5.10 0.38
N ILE A 45 2.57 -4.62 1.27
CA ILE A 45 3.49 -3.52 0.95
C ILE A 45 4.39 -3.90 -0.23
N ARG A 46 5.03 -5.08 -0.22
CA ARG A 46 5.86 -5.55 -1.33
C ARG A 46 5.07 -5.64 -2.64
N GLY A 47 3.84 -6.14 -2.57
CA GLY A 47 2.91 -6.25 -3.70
C GLY A 47 2.51 -4.91 -4.31
N MET A 48 2.47 -3.85 -3.50
CA MET A 48 2.18 -2.47 -3.93
C MET A 48 3.42 -1.67 -4.31
N THR A 49 4.63 -2.20 -4.04
CA THR A 49 5.90 -1.50 -4.26
C THR A 49 6.84 -2.34 -5.14
N ILE A 50 7.81 -3.04 -4.55
CA ILE A 50 8.90 -3.70 -5.28
C ILE A 50 8.44 -4.81 -6.23
N TRP A 51 7.37 -5.54 -5.92
CA TRP A 51 6.86 -6.58 -6.83
C TRP A 51 6.14 -5.97 -8.04
N ALA A 52 5.51 -4.81 -7.89
CA ALA A 52 4.94 -4.08 -9.02
C ALA A 52 6.05 -3.51 -9.92
N ALA A 53 7.10 -2.92 -9.32
CA ALA A 53 8.27 -2.47 -10.06
C ALA A 53 8.93 -3.61 -10.84
N LYS A 54 9.11 -4.78 -10.21
CA LYS A 54 9.64 -5.98 -10.86
C LYS A 54 8.77 -6.48 -12.02
N ALA A 55 7.45 -6.47 -11.85
CA ALA A 55 6.53 -6.85 -12.92
C ALA A 55 6.61 -5.90 -14.13
N ALA A 56 7.07 -4.66 -13.92
CA ALA A 56 7.32 -3.66 -14.95
C ALA A 56 8.77 -3.62 -15.45
N PHE A 57 9.66 -4.50 -14.97
CA PHE A 57 11.11 -4.48 -15.23
C PHE A 57 11.80 -3.18 -14.78
N GLN A 58 11.32 -2.58 -13.70
CA GLN A 58 11.81 -1.31 -13.14
C GLN A 58 12.35 -1.47 -11.70
N GLU A 59 12.64 -2.70 -11.27
CA GLU A 59 13.07 -2.97 -9.89
C GLU A 59 14.44 -2.37 -9.54
N ASN A 60 15.25 -1.98 -10.53
CA ASN A 60 16.55 -1.35 -10.31
C ASN A 60 16.44 0.18 -10.19
N GLU A 61 15.28 0.73 -10.54
CA GLU A 61 15.02 2.17 -10.60
C GLU A 61 14.07 2.61 -9.49
N ILE A 62 13.02 1.84 -9.20
CA ILE A 62 11.94 2.21 -8.26
C ILE A 62 11.47 1.03 -7.39
N GLY A 63 10.57 1.33 -6.45
CA GLY A 63 9.83 0.32 -5.70
C GLY A 63 10.45 -0.10 -4.37
N SER A 64 11.63 0.41 -4.00
CA SER A 64 12.20 0.25 -2.65
C SER A 64 13.16 1.40 -2.31
N LEU A 65 13.43 1.58 -1.01
CA LEU A 65 14.37 2.58 -0.50
C LEU A 65 15.77 1.97 -0.39
N GLU A 66 16.48 1.98 -1.50
CA GLU A 66 17.84 1.45 -1.62
C GLU A 66 18.72 2.46 -2.36
N VAL A 67 20.02 2.47 -2.05
CA VAL A 67 20.98 3.38 -2.70
C VAL A 67 21.02 3.10 -4.20
N GLY A 68 20.91 4.16 -5.01
CA GLY A 68 20.92 4.10 -6.47
C GLY A 68 19.54 4.15 -7.14
N LYS A 69 18.45 4.01 -6.37
CA LYS A 69 17.07 4.13 -6.86
C LYS A 69 16.53 5.55 -6.74
N SER A 70 15.43 5.83 -7.45
CA SER A 70 14.69 7.08 -7.30
C SER A 70 14.21 7.26 -5.86
N ALA A 71 14.42 8.45 -5.31
CA ALA A 71 13.93 8.83 -3.99
C ALA A 71 12.44 9.20 -4.02
N ASP A 72 11.62 8.19 -4.34
CA ASP A 72 10.15 8.26 -4.33
C ASP A 72 9.64 7.59 -3.05
N PHE A 73 9.11 8.39 -2.12
CA PHE A 73 8.61 7.88 -0.84
C PHE A 73 7.53 8.78 -0.23
N ILE A 74 6.82 8.23 0.73
CA ILE A 74 5.81 8.95 1.50
C ILE A 74 6.10 8.81 2.99
N ILE A 75 5.73 9.84 3.76
CA ILE A 75 5.73 9.81 5.22
C ILE A 75 4.28 9.67 5.66
N LEU A 76 4.00 8.70 6.53
CA LEU A 76 2.66 8.43 7.04
C LEU A 76 2.53 8.92 8.48
N ASN A 77 1.31 9.29 8.89
CA ASN A 77 1.03 9.70 10.26
C ASN A 77 1.05 8.54 11.27
N GLN A 78 1.10 7.29 10.79
CA GLN A 78 1.03 6.08 11.61
C GLN A 78 1.70 4.91 10.90
N ASP A 79 2.12 3.91 11.68
CA ASP A 79 2.80 2.72 11.17
C ASP A 79 1.79 1.66 10.69
N LEU A 80 1.65 1.56 9.36
CA LEU A 80 0.81 0.56 8.70
C LEU A 80 1.15 -0.89 9.07
N MET A 81 2.32 -1.18 9.63
CA MET A 81 2.71 -2.54 10.00
C MET A 81 2.11 -2.99 11.33
N THR A 82 1.72 -2.04 12.20
CA THR A 82 1.37 -2.34 13.60
C THR A 82 0.00 -1.85 14.03
N ILE A 83 -0.56 -0.81 13.40
CA ILE A 83 -1.89 -0.28 13.76
C ILE A 83 -3.01 -1.33 13.66
N PRO A 84 -4.13 -1.21 14.40
CA PRO A 84 -5.30 -2.06 14.20
C PRO A 84 -5.88 -1.99 12.78
N GLU A 85 -6.50 -3.07 12.28
CA GLU A 85 -7.11 -3.08 10.94
C GLU A 85 -8.16 -1.98 10.76
N THR A 86 -8.89 -1.65 11.82
CA THR A 86 -9.91 -0.59 11.83
C THR A 86 -9.34 0.82 11.64
N GLU A 87 -8.06 1.01 11.93
CA GLU A 87 -7.38 2.31 11.81
C GLU A 87 -6.70 2.51 10.45
N ILE A 88 -6.63 1.47 9.60
CA ILE A 88 -5.92 1.53 8.31
C ILE A 88 -6.43 2.68 7.43
N LEU A 89 -7.75 2.90 7.38
CA LEU A 89 -8.33 3.97 6.55
C LEU A 89 -8.16 5.38 7.14
N ASN A 90 -7.76 5.49 8.40
CA ASN A 90 -7.41 6.77 9.03
C ASN A 90 -5.97 7.19 8.71
N THR A 91 -5.21 6.34 8.00
CA THR A 91 -3.85 6.65 7.55
C THR A 91 -3.86 7.83 6.59
N LYS A 92 -3.01 8.81 6.85
CA LYS A 92 -2.79 10.00 6.04
C LYS A 92 -1.34 10.06 5.60
N VAL A 93 -1.15 10.47 4.35
CA VAL A 93 0.15 10.93 3.87
C VAL A 93 0.40 12.29 4.51
N LEU A 94 1.52 12.44 5.22
CA LEU A 94 1.99 13.72 5.76
C LEU A 94 2.85 14.45 4.74
N GLU A 95 3.71 13.72 4.04
CA GLU A 95 4.58 14.25 3.00
C GLU A 95 4.74 13.22 1.88
N ALA A 96 4.91 13.69 0.64
CA ALA A 96 5.30 12.87 -0.48
C ALA A 96 6.51 13.46 -1.19
N PHE A 97 7.45 12.60 -1.55
CA PHE A 97 8.64 12.94 -2.30
C PHE A 97 8.62 12.22 -3.65
N SER A 98 8.95 12.95 -4.70
CA SER A 98 9.22 12.37 -6.02
C SER A 98 10.59 12.80 -6.51
N ASN A 99 11.43 11.84 -6.89
CA ASN A 99 12.82 12.05 -7.30
C ASN A 99 13.60 12.94 -6.30
N GLY A 100 13.37 12.72 -5.00
CA GLY A 100 14.02 13.47 -3.91
C GLY A 100 13.47 14.88 -3.66
N LYS A 101 12.42 15.31 -4.37
CA LYS A 101 11.76 16.60 -4.15
C LYS A 101 10.43 16.42 -3.46
N LYS A 102 10.16 17.19 -2.41
CA LYS A 102 8.85 17.23 -1.76
C LYS A 102 7.80 17.79 -2.73
N VAL A 103 6.74 17.02 -2.98
CA VAL A 103 5.63 17.37 -3.89
C VAL A 103 4.28 17.52 -3.17
N TYR A 104 4.21 17.04 -1.93
CA TYR A 104 3.09 17.19 -1.01
C TYR A 104 3.65 17.32 0.41
#